data_AF-A0AAJ1Q105-F1
#
_entry.id   AF-A0AAJ1Q105-F1
#
_cell.length_a   1.000
_cell.length_b   1.000
_cell.length_c   1.000
_cell.angle_alpha   90.00
_cell.angle_beta   90.00
_cell.angle_gamma   90.00
#
_symmetry.space_group_name_H-M   'P 1'
#
loop_
_entity.id
_entity.type
_entity.pdbx_description
1 polymer ?
#
loop_
_entity_poly.entity_id
_entity_poly.type
_entity_poly.pdbx_seq_one_letter_code
_entity_poly.pdbx_strand_id
1 'polypeptide(L)'
;MSDEVSDNNEGTGTNSVPGALARRSLRDRMADASSRSRSSLTEDYVGDSTSLTSTSLNAITSLSEFSQTFSVGTEGVSQTSQIAPISATISTSAPARSIDEAAASEHHLLLLADEVDPLEIEALALSIWDEARWEGAGQLHLVGEARLVGPWSIDATLRKTLKTPASLTNVWVLECPKSRRNPVDPQLAVLDEWASVFPDGVPVGLEYRILTALKRMARRLGGAVRVADSGKMIAPDPDSAVSLTVYTPRWLDPEDLLNLLKPHFPQLTDSRQIATPASQSAQQVVQKNAAIAAEPGTIRTDIATKIAKARELAERAAKEVGATPEVVAGYALVTPIANRSDLMIEVEPVPRPPQVLRWESWTTGVIIEYHLKWLPAGMLETPTGVSRAARLERMRSSRDIEKVAEIIVTAVGGSVIDEDGFLVGLVDDTAIE
;
A
#
# COMPACT_ATOMS: atom_id res chain seq x y z
N MET A 1 -33.56 39.25 44.15
CA MET A 1 -33.55 38.18 45.16
C MET A 1 -34.19 36.98 44.51
N SER A 2 -33.43 35.89 44.33
CA SER A 2 -33.91 34.59 43.86
C SER A 2 -34.38 34.60 42.40
N ASP A 3 -33.65 34.13 41.39
CA ASP A 3 -32.76 32.94 41.29
C ASP A 3 -33.49 31.69 41.84
N GLU A 4 -33.57 30.53 41.18
CA GLU A 4 -33.01 29.99 39.91
C GLU A 4 -33.97 28.84 39.46
N VAL A 5 -34.01 28.26 38.25
CA VAL A 5 -33.16 28.19 37.03
C VAL A 5 -34.08 28.22 35.78
N SER A 6 -33.56 28.44 34.57
CA SER A 6 -34.27 28.24 33.29
C SER A 6 -33.74 27.02 32.52
N ASP A 7 -34.63 26.23 31.91
CA ASP A 7 -34.29 25.03 31.14
C ASP A 7 -34.15 25.31 29.62
N ASN A 8 -33.53 24.38 28.88
CA ASN A 8 -33.14 24.39 27.46
C ASN A 8 -31.90 25.24 27.10
N ASN A 9 -30.78 24.57 26.73
CA ASN A 9 -30.25 24.53 25.34
C ASN A 9 -28.87 23.85 25.26
N GLU A 10 -28.79 22.52 25.19
CA GLU A 10 -27.52 21.81 24.96
C GLU A 10 -27.16 21.76 23.46
N GLY A 11 -26.39 22.75 23.00
CA GLY A 11 -25.77 22.74 21.67
C GLY A 11 -24.45 21.96 21.65
N THR A 12 -24.50 20.63 21.44
CA THR A 12 -23.30 19.78 21.31
C THR A 12 -22.60 19.97 19.96
N GLY A 13 -21.87 21.08 19.81
CA GLY A 13 -21.08 21.37 18.62
C GLY A 13 -19.91 20.39 18.43
N THR A 14 -20.09 19.39 17.57
CA THR A 14 -19.02 18.50 17.10
C THR A 14 -17.99 19.30 16.30
N ASN A 15 -16.86 19.64 16.91
CA ASN A 15 -15.84 20.51 16.33
C ASN A 15 -14.95 19.75 15.32
N SER A 16 -15.55 19.26 14.23
CA SER A 16 -14.87 18.59 13.13
C SER A 16 -14.10 19.60 12.28
N VAL A 17 -12.77 19.45 12.20
CA VAL A 17 -11.91 20.26 11.33
C VAL A 17 -12.15 19.87 9.86
N PRO A 18 -12.57 20.78 8.98
CA PRO A 18 -12.73 20.47 7.55
C PRO A 18 -11.37 20.16 6.89
N GLY A 19 -11.34 19.17 5.99
CA GLY A 19 -10.17 18.86 5.17
C GLY A 19 -9.23 17.75 5.69
N ALA A 20 -9.70 16.88 6.58
CA ALA A 20 -9.00 15.63 6.90
C ALA A 20 -9.49 14.51 5.97
N LEU A 21 -8.61 14.01 5.08
CA LEU A 21 -8.89 12.87 4.22
C LEU A 21 -9.02 11.58 5.06
N ALA A 22 -10.24 11.07 5.18
CA ALA A 22 -10.52 9.79 5.84
C ALA A 22 -10.54 8.65 4.81
N ARG A 23 -9.80 7.56 5.06
CA ARG A 23 -9.82 6.35 4.22
C ARG A 23 -11.18 5.67 4.34
N ARG A 24 -12.12 5.99 3.44
CA ARG A 24 -13.48 5.38 3.43
C ARG A 24 -13.40 3.88 3.11
N SER A 25 -14.14 3.08 3.88
CA SER A 25 -14.26 1.63 3.71
C SER A 25 -14.75 1.26 2.32
N LEU A 26 -14.56 0.00 1.90
CA LEU A 26 -15.03 -0.45 0.58
C LEU A 26 -16.57 -0.49 0.49
N ARG A 27 -17.23 -0.63 1.65
CA ARG A 27 -18.70 -0.61 1.82
C ARG A 27 -19.32 0.75 1.47
N ASP A 28 -18.71 1.85 1.92
CA ASP A 28 -19.12 3.21 1.58
C ASP A 28 -19.13 3.45 0.05
N ARG A 29 -18.11 2.94 -0.64
CA ARG A 29 -17.95 3.08 -2.09
C ARG A 29 -19.05 2.36 -2.86
N MET A 30 -19.47 1.17 -2.39
CA MET A 30 -20.59 0.44 -2.99
C MET A 30 -21.95 1.14 -2.78
N ALA A 31 -22.13 1.84 -1.66
CA ALA A 31 -23.34 2.62 -1.41
C ALA A 31 -23.46 3.82 -2.38
N ASP A 32 -22.39 4.60 -2.55
CA ASP A 32 -22.38 5.76 -3.45
C ASP A 32 -22.43 5.39 -4.94
N ALA A 33 -21.89 4.24 -5.33
CA ALA A 33 -22.09 3.70 -6.69
C ALA A 33 -23.57 3.32 -6.95
N SER A 34 -24.24 2.75 -5.94
CA SER A 34 -25.64 2.29 -6.04
C SER A 34 -26.66 3.43 -6.08
N SER A 35 -26.34 4.60 -5.53
CA SER A 35 -27.19 5.79 -5.60
C SER A 35 -27.11 6.48 -6.97
N ARG A 36 -25.90 6.69 -7.48
CA ARG A 36 -25.65 7.33 -8.80
C ARG A 36 -26.29 6.57 -9.96
N SER A 37 -26.32 5.24 -9.92
CA SER A 37 -26.97 4.43 -10.96
C SER A 37 -28.50 4.58 -11.03
N ARG A 38 -29.16 5.19 -10.04
CA ARG A 38 -30.63 5.33 -10.01
C ARG A 38 -31.14 6.64 -10.60
N SER A 39 -30.32 7.68 -10.70
CA SER A 39 -30.76 9.01 -11.15
C SER A 39 -30.68 9.22 -12.66
N SER A 40 -29.93 8.42 -13.41
CA SER A 40 -29.70 8.64 -14.85
C SER A 40 -30.51 7.73 -15.79
N LEU A 41 -31.53 7.03 -15.29
CA LEU A 41 -32.27 5.99 -16.04
C LEU A 41 -33.79 6.25 -16.15
N THR A 42 -34.25 7.45 -15.83
CA THR A 42 -35.67 7.85 -15.90
C THR A 42 -36.01 8.61 -17.18
N GLU A 43 -35.58 8.11 -18.34
CA GLU A 43 -36.05 8.57 -19.65
C GLU A 43 -36.72 7.38 -20.37
N ASP A 44 -38.06 7.41 -20.45
CA ASP A 44 -38.85 6.32 -21.02
C ASP A 44 -38.73 6.24 -22.55
N TYR A 45 -38.28 5.09 -23.07
CA TYR A 45 -38.29 4.79 -24.51
C TYR A 45 -39.18 3.58 -24.81
N VAL A 46 -40.27 3.82 -25.54
CA VAL A 46 -41.27 2.79 -25.88
C VAL A 46 -40.90 2.11 -27.20
N GLY A 47 -40.72 0.79 -27.19
CA GLY A 47 -40.39 -0.03 -28.36
C GLY A 47 -41.10 -1.38 -28.36
N ASP A 48 -41.58 -1.81 -29.53
CA ASP A 48 -42.50 -2.94 -29.70
C ASP A 48 -41.82 -4.33 -29.60
N SER A 49 -42.50 -5.31 -29.01
CA SER A 49 -41.87 -6.52 -28.44
C SER A 49 -42.04 -7.81 -29.27
N THR A 50 -41.98 -7.72 -30.61
CA THR A 50 -42.41 -8.81 -31.51
C THR A 50 -41.37 -9.33 -32.53
N SER A 51 -40.07 -9.11 -32.33
CA SER A 51 -39.02 -9.73 -33.18
C SER A 51 -38.05 -10.64 -32.40
N LEU A 52 -38.02 -11.93 -32.75
CA LEU A 52 -37.18 -12.97 -32.11
C LEU A 52 -35.74 -13.01 -32.63
N THR A 53 -35.27 -11.94 -33.27
CA THR A 53 -33.91 -11.81 -33.84
C THR A 53 -33.20 -10.53 -33.42
N SER A 54 -33.66 -9.88 -32.34
CA SER A 54 -33.01 -8.70 -31.76
C SER A 54 -32.59 -8.98 -30.32
N THR A 55 -31.27 -9.02 -30.08
CA THR A 55 -30.70 -9.18 -28.73
C THR A 55 -30.67 -7.82 -28.02
N SER A 56 -31.81 -7.42 -27.44
CA SER A 56 -31.92 -6.20 -26.66
C SER A 56 -31.29 -6.36 -25.27
N LEU A 57 -30.23 -5.60 -24.98
CA LEU A 57 -29.48 -5.65 -23.72
C LEU A 57 -30.20 -4.99 -22.51
N ASN A 58 -31.45 -4.55 -22.67
CA ASN A 58 -32.20 -3.82 -21.65
C ASN A 58 -32.81 -4.73 -20.55
N ALA A 59 -32.62 -6.06 -20.63
CA ALA A 59 -33.19 -7.04 -19.69
C ALA A 59 -32.41 -7.20 -18.36
N ILE A 60 -31.52 -6.27 -18.02
CA ILE A 60 -30.59 -6.37 -16.86
C ILE A 60 -31.17 -5.71 -15.60
N THR A 61 -32.23 -4.90 -15.72
CA THR A 61 -32.75 -4.05 -14.63
C THR A 61 -33.76 -4.71 -13.67
N SER A 62 -34.26 -5.93 -13.94
CA SER A 62 -35.16 -6.66 -13.03
C SER A 62 -34.57 -8.00 -12.50
N LEU A 63 -33.44 -7.92 -11.81
CA LEU A 63 -32.83 -9.04 -11.06
C LEU A 63 -33.75 -9.68 -9.98
N SER A 64 -34.88 -9.03 -9.64
CA SER A 64 -35.96 -9.59 -8.81
C SER A 64 -36.87 -10.59 -9.53
N GLU A 65 -36.85 -10.64 -10.86
CA GLU A 65 -37.84 -11.34 -11.70
C GLU A 65 -37.37 -12.73 -12.17
N PHE A 66 -36.06 -12.99 -12.08
CA PHE A 66 -35.43 -14.29 -12.40
C PHE A 66 -35.41 -15.29 -11.23
N SER A 67 -36.40 -15.24 -10.35
CA SER A 67 -36.56 -16.17 -9.21
C SER A 67 -37.09 -17.56 -9.59
N GLN A 68 -37.15 -17.89 -10.89
CA GLN A 68 -37.67 -19.16 -11.41
C GLN A 68 -36.60 -20.27 -11.34
N THR A 69 -36.53 -20.97 -10.22
CA THR A 69 -35.68 -22.16 -10.09
C THR A 69 -36.40 -23.38 -10.64
N PHE A 70 -35.70 -24.24 -11.38
CA PHE A 70 -36.25 -25.50 -11.91
C PHE A 70 -35.51 -26.69 -11.32
N SER A 71 -36.28 -27.66 -10.83
CA SER A 71 -35.81 -28.93 -10.28
C SER A 71 -36.16 -30.05 -11.26
N VAL A 72 -35.22 -30.97 -11.51
CA VAL A 72 -35.45 -32.12 -12.40
C VAL A 72 -35.58 -33.37 -11.54
N GLY A 73 -36.80 -33.90 -11.47
CA GLY A 73 -37.12 -35.16 -10.80
C GLY A 73 -37.30 -36.31 -11.80
N THR A 74 -37.50 -37.52 -11.27
CA THR A 74 -37.73 -38.72 -12.10
C THR A 74 -39.05 -38.70 -12.89
N GLU A 75 -39.96 -37.79 -12.58
CA GLU A 75 -41.24 -37.59 -13.28
C GLU A 75 -41.25 -36.33 -14.17
N GLY A 76 -40.15 -35.57 -14.25
CA GLY A 76 -40.01 -34.42 -15.15
C GLY A 76 -39.38 -33.18 -14.51
N VAL A 77 -39.54 -32.04 -15.17
CA VAL A 77 -39.03 -30.73 -14.71
C VAL A 77 -40.14 -30.00 -13.95
N SER A 78 -39.91 -29.71 -12.67
CA SER A 78 -40.82 -28.96 -11.78
C SER A 78 -40.25 -27.60 -11.41
N GLN A 79 -41.07 -26.56 -11.53
CA GLN A 79 -40.72 -25.21 -11.08
C GLN A 79 -40.79 -25.15 -9.54
N THR A 80 -39.78 -24.54 -8.91
CA THR A 80 -39.73 -24.30 -7.46
C THR A 80 -39.40 -22.84 -7.17
N SER A 81 -40.09 -22.27 -6.19
CA SER A 81 -39.84 -20.93 -5.68
C SER A 81 -38.75 -20.90 -4.59
N GLN A 82 -38.15 -22.05 -4.27
CA GLN A 82 -36.97 -22.13 -3.42
C GLN A 82 -35.70 -21.90 -4.25
N ILE A 83 -35.19 -20.66 -4.19
CA ILE A 83 -33.82 -20.36 -4.62
C ILE A 83 -32.88 -21.05 -3.62
N ALA A 84 -32.38 -22.23 -3.96
CA ALA A 84 -31.18 -22.76 -3.35
C ALA A 84 -30.00 -21.91 -3.84
N PRO A 85 -29.33 -21.12 -2.98
CA PRO A 85 -28.27 -20.23 -3.44
C PRO A 85 -27.08 -21.06 -3.90
N ILE A 86 -26.70 -20.92 -5.18
CA ILE A 86 -25.64 -21.71 -5.83
C ILE A 86 -24.28 -21.52 -5.13
N SER A 87 -24.08 -20.36 -4.51
CA SER A 87 -23.09 -20.16 -3.45
C SER A 87 -23.79 -20.09 -2.11
N ALA A 88 -23.57 -21.08 -1.24
CA ALA A 88 -23.89 -20.92 0.18
C ALA A 88 -22.96 -19.85 0.76
N THR A 89 -23.50 -18.67 1.08
CA THR A 89 -22.72 -17.57 1.67
C THR A 89 -22.15 -18.02 3.01
N ILE A 90 -20.86 -18.33 3.05
CA ILE A 90 -20.14 -18.60 4.30
C ILE A 90 -20.21 -17.31 5.12
N SER A 91 -20.95 -17.32 6.23
CA SER A 91 -21.06 -16.17 7.12
C SER A 91 -19.68 -15.84 7.69
N THR A 92 -18.99 -14.84 7.13
CA THR A 92 -17.60 -14.49 7.50
C THR A 92 -17.47 -14.14 8.98
N SER A 93 -18.51 -13.52 9.55
CA SER A 93 -18.63 -13.19 10.96
C SER A 93 -19.33 -14.30 11.77
N ALA A 94 -18.70 -14.71 12.87
CA ALA A 94 -19.31 -15.47 13.95
C ALA A 94 -19.89 -14.50 15.01
N PRO A 95 -20.91 -14.88 15.80
CA PRO A 95 -21.41 -14.03 16.88
C PRO A 95 -20.29 -13.70 17.87
N ALA A 96 -20.17 -12.43 18.26
CA ALA A 96 -19.07 -11.93 19.09
C ALA A 96 -18.93 -12.74 20.39
N ARG A 97 -17.73 -13.29 20.60
CA ARG A 97 -17.35 -14.09 21.78
C ARG A 97 -16.16 -13.45 22.47
N SER A 98 -16.17 -13.50 23.80
CA SER A 98 -14.97 -13.23 24.60
C SER A 98 -13.92 -14.32 24.35
N ILE A 99 -12.68 -13.93 24.07
CA ILE A 99 -11.53 -14.85 24.05
C ILE A 99 -11.13 -15.24 25.49
N ASP A 100 -10.67 -16.48 25.68
CA ASP A 100 -10.12 -16.95 26.95
C ASP A 100 -8.69 -16.44 27.21
N GLU A 101 -8.32 -16.22 28.47
CA GLU A 101 -7.02 -15.66 28.86
C GLU A 101 -5.84 -16.58 28.51
N ALA A 102 -6.01 -17.90 28.63
CA ALA A 102 -4.96 -18.86 28.27
C ALA A 102 -4.74 -18.88 26.76
N ALA A 103 -5.81 -19.02 25.97
CA ALA A 103 -5.76 -18.97 24.52
C ALA A 103 -5.14 -17.66 24.00
N ALA A 104 -5.52 -16.52 24.59
CA ALA A 104 -4.97 -15.20 24.27
C ALA A 104 -3.49 -15.02 24.64
N SER A 105 -2.97 -15.83 25.57
CA SER A 105 -1.58 -15.76 26.02
C SER A 105 -0.65 -16.70 25.24
N GLU A 106 -1.16 -17.86 24.84
CA GLU A 106 -0.44 -18.87 24.07
C GLU A 106 -0.23 -18.48 22.60
N HIS A 107 -1.12 -17.67 22.02
CA HIS A 107 -1.12 -17.35 20.59
C HIS A 107 -0.70 -15.90 20.29
N HIS A 108 -0.26 -15.65 19.06
CA HIS A 108 -0.07 -14.30 18.54
C HIS A 108 -1.44 -13.70 18.20
N LEU A 109 -1.64 -12.42 18.47
CA LEU A 109 -2.93 -11.74 18.27
C LEU A 109 -2.77 -10.56 17.32
N LEU A 110 -3.59 -10.49 16.28
CA LEU A 110 -3.86 -9.25 15.55
C LEU A 110 -4.99 -8.51 16.28
N LEU A 111 -4.70 -7.29 16.74
CA LEU A 111 -5.58 -6.43 17.53
C LEU A 111 -6.09 -5.28 16.64
N LEU A 112 -7.40 -5.12 16.56
CA LEU A 112 -8.09 -4.18 15.67
C LEU A 112 -9.15 -3.38 16.44
N ALA A 113 -9.55 -2.24 15.88
CA ALA A 113 -10.70 -1.47 16.35
C ALA A 113 -12.03 -2.16 15.94
N ASP A 114 -13.17 -1.67 16.43
CA ASP A 114 -14.47 -2.32 16.19
C ASP A 114 -15.01 -2.03 14.77
N GLU A 115 -14.55 -0.93 14.19
CA GLU A 115 -14.95 -0.41 12.88
C GLU A 115 -14.36 -1.20 11.70
N VAL A 116 -13.41 -2.11 11.95
CA VAL A 116 -12.73 -2.90 10.90
C VAL A 116 -13.56 -4.13 10.52
N ASP A 117 -14.15 -4.09 9.33
CA ASP A 117 -14.93 -5.20 8.77
C ASP A 117 -14.02 -6.42 8.48
N PRO A 118 -14.42 -7.66 8.83
CA PRO A 118 -13.67 -8.87 8.49
C PRO A 118 -13.30 -9.00 7.00
N LEU A 119 -14.11 -8.43 6.10
CA LEU A 119 -13.84 -8.42 4.65
C LEU A 119 -12.62 -7.56 4.27
N GLU A 120 -12.26 -6.54 5.07
CA GLU A 120 -11.03 -5.77 4.84
C GLU A 120 -9.79 -6.60 5.20
N ILE A 121 -9.88 -7.47 6.21
CA ILE A 121 -8.82 -8.40 6.59
C ILE A 121 -8.62 -9.46 5.50
N GLU A 122 -9.71 -9.98 4.93
CA GLU A 122 -9.66 -10.89 3.76
C GLU A 122 -9.03 -10.21 2.55
N ALA A 123 -9.44 -8.98 2.20
CA ALA A 123 -8.89 -8.25 1.04
C ALA A 123 -7.37 -8.02 1.17
N LEU A 124 -6.88 -7.70 2.37
CA LEU A 124 -5.46 -7.58 2.64
C LEU A 124 -4.75 -8.95 2.60
N ALA A 125 -5.37 -10.03 3.10
CA ALA A 125 -4.80 -11.39 3.00
C ALA A 125 -4.70 -11.87 1.54
N LEU A 126 -5.73 -11.65 0.72
CA LEU A 126 -5.75 -11.95 -0.72
C LEU A 126 -4.73 -11.13 -1.54
N SER A 127 -4.24 -10.02 -0.99
CA SER A 127 -3.16 -9.22 -1.58
C SER A 127 -1.77 -9.86 -1.36
N ILE A 128 -1.60 -10.66 -0.31
CA ILE A 128 -0.32 -11.26 0.13
C ILE A 128 -0.24 -12.77 -0.19
N TRP A 129 -1.38 -13.47 -0.21
CA TRP A 129 -1.41 -14.93 -0.39
C TRP A 129 -2.48 -15.38 -1.38
N ASP A 130 -2.13 -16.37 -2.21
CA ASP A 130 -3.02 -16.95 -3.22
C ASP A 130 -3.95 -18.03 -2.64
N GLU A 131 -3.57 -18.58 -1.49
CA GLU A 131 -4.33 -19.58 -0.73
C GLU A 131 -5.39 -18.96 0.19
N ALA A 132 -5.37 -17.64 0.41
CA ALA A 132 -6.21 -16.97 1.39
C ALA A 132 -7.70 -17.09 1.07
N ARG A 133 -8.50 -17.51 2.07
CA ARG A 133 -9.93 -17.84 1.92
C ARG A 133 -10.60 -18.02 3.28
N TRP A 134 -11.92 -17.86 3.34
CA TRP A 134 -12.70 -18.35 4.49
C TRP A 134 -12.83 -19.88 4.44
N GLU A 135 -12.43 -20.55 5.52
CA GLU A 135 -12.70 -22.00 5.73
C GLU A 135 -14.00 -22.22 6.52
N GLY A 136 -14.47 -21.20 7.22
CA GLY A 136 -15.70 -21.21 7.98
C GLY A 136 -15.96 -19.87 8.65
N ALA A 137 -17.06 -19.78 9.42
CA ALA A 137 -17.42 -18.55 10.11
C ALA A 137 -16.33 -18.16 11.13
N GLY A 138 -15.74 -16.98 10.91
CA GLY A 138 -14.64 -16.48 11.73
C GLY A 138 -13.30 -17.19 11.54
N GLN A 139 -13.10 -17.95 10.44
CA GLN A 139 -11.86 -18.68 10.17
C GLN A 139 -11.31 -18.32 8.78
N LEU A 140 -10.36 -17.38 8.75
CA LEU A 140 -9.67 -16.90 7.55
C LEU A 140 -8.33 -17.64 7.42
N HIS A 141 -8.25 -18.58 6.49
CA HIS A 141 -6.99 -19.21 6.10
C HIS A 141 -6.09 -18.18 5.41
N LEU A 142 -4.79 -18.22 5.71
CA LEU A 142 -3.80 -17.35 5.09
C LEU A 142 -2.96 -18.12 4.05
N VAL A 143 -2.20 -19.12 4.52
CA VAL A 143 -1.30 -19.95 3.71
C VAL A 143 -0.85 -21.18 4.51
N GLY A 144 -0.79 -22.35 3.87
CA GLY A 144 -0.30 -23.59 4.48
C GLY A 144 -1.10 -24.05 5.70
N GLU A 145 -0.46 -24.11 6.86
CA GLU A 145 -1.09 -24.51 8.13
C GLU A 145 -1.57 -23.32 8.98
N ALA A 146 -1.57 -22.09 8.44
CA ALA A 146 -1.78 -20.87 9.22
C ALA A 146 -3.06 -20.10 8.86
N ARG A 147 -3.78 -19.67 9.90
CA ARG A 147 -5.09 -19.01 9.80
C ARG A 147 -5.33 -18.01 10.94
N LEU A 148 -6.20 -17.03 10.67
CA LEU A 148 -6.73 -16.10 11.65
C LEU A 148 -8.12 -16.58 12.11
N VAL A 149 -8.32 -16.64 13.43
CA VAL A 149 -9.59 -17.05 14.06
C VAL A 149 -10.16 -15.91 14.90
N GLY A 150 -11.37 -15.45 14.60
CA GLY A 150 -12.00 -14.27 15.20
C GLY A 150 -13.33 -13.90 14.53
N PRO A 151 -13.84 -12.65 14.69
CA PRO A 151 -13.39 -11.67 15.66
C PRO A 151 -13.80 -12.08 17.09
N TRP A 152 -12.86 -12.00 18.03
CA TRP A 152 -13.14 -12.10 19.46
C TRP A 152 -13.09 -10.72 20.12
N SER A 153 -13.88 -10.49 21.16
CA SER A 153 -13.87 -9.24 21.92
C SER A 153 -13.01 -9.34 23.19
N ILE A 154 -12.32 -8.25 23.55
CA ILE A 154 -11.59 -8.11 24.83
C ILE A 154 -12.38 -7.24 25.81
N ASP A 155 -12.78 -7.82 26.95
CA ASP A 155 -13.42 -7.10 28.06
C ASP A 155 -12.45 -6.16 28.81
N ALA A 156 -12.96 -5.37 29.75
CA ALA A 156 -12.14 -4.42 30.53
C ALA A 156 -11.18 -5.10 31.53
N THR A 157 -11.35 -6.39 31.81
CA THR A 157 -10.51 -7.19 32.72
C THR A 157 -9.32 -7.75 31.95
N LEU A 158 -9.58 -8.55 30.91
CA LEU A 158 -8.55 -9.19 30.08
C LEU A 158 -7.66 -8.16 29.39
N ARG A 159 -8.20 -6.98 29.02
CA ARG A 159 -7.43 -5.85 28.47
C ARG A 159 -6.31 -5.38 29.40
N LYS A 160 -6.54 -5.41 30.72
CA LYS A 160 -5.53 -5.05 31.73
C LYS A 160 -4.48 -6.16 31.85
N THR A 161 -4.88 -7.43 31.80
CA THR A 161 -3.94 -8.57 31.83
C THR A 161 -3.04 -8.61 30.60
N LEU A 162 -3.63 -8.52 29.40
CA LEU A 162 -2.93 -8.53 28.11
C LEU A 162 -2.21 -7.22 27.80
N LYS A 163 -2.46 -6.14 28.56
CA LYS A 163 -1.92 -4.78 28.41
C LYS A 163 -2.23 -4.13 27.06
N THR A 164 -3.41 -4.40 26.50
CA THR A 164 -3.82 -3.92 25.17
C THR A 164 -4.48 -2.53 25.22
N PRO A 165 -4.40 -1.72 24.14
CA PRO A 165 -4.99 -0.38 24.08
C PRO A 165 -6.51 -0.38 24.26
N ALA A 166 -7.05 0.74 24.76
CA ALA A 166 -8.50 0.90 24.93
C ALA A 166 -9.28 0.97 23.60
N SER A 167 -8.62 1.35 22.51
CA SER A 167 -9.17 1.47 21.15
C SER A 167 -9.15 0.17 20.34
N LEU A 168 -8.44 -0.87 20.79
CA LEU A 168 -8.35 -2.15 20.08
C LEU A 168 -9.19 -3.19 20.82
N THR A 169 -10.46 -3.27 20.43
CA THR A 169 -11.50 -4.10 21.05
C THR A 169 -11.59 -5.50 20.45
N ASN A 170 -11.28 -5.64 19.16
CA ASN A 170 -11.44 -6.87 18.38
C ASN A 170 -10.11 -7.59 18.14
N VAL A 171 -10.17 -8.91 18.12
CA VAL A 171 -9.02 -9.80 18.11
C VAL A 171 -9.16 -10.90 17.08
N TRP A 172 -8.07 -11.14 16.37
CA TRP A 172 -7.89 -12.31 15.55
C TRP A 172 -6.69 -13.11 16.07
N VAL A 173 -6.95 -14.34 16.50
CA VAL A 173 -5.96 -15.30 16.97
C VAL A 173 -5.24 -15.86 15.76
N LEU A 174 -3.90 -15.73 15.70
CA LEU A 174 -3.11 -16.45 14.71
C LEU A 174 -2.83 -17.87 15.22
N GLU A 175 -3.51 -18.84 14.62
CA GLU A 175 -3.10 -20.23 14.65
C GLU A 175 -2.01 -20.41 13.58
N CYS A 176 -0.78 -20.71 14.02
CA CYS A 176 0.37 -20.98 13.16
C CYS A 176 1.39 -21.83 13.94
N PRO A 177 2.03 -22.85 13.33
CA PRO A 177 3.15 -23.56 13.96
C PRO A 177 4.26 -22.60 14.40
N LYS A 178 4.62 -22.63 15.69
CA LYS A 178 5.76 -21.88 16.24
C LYS A 178 7.07 -22.49 15.72
N SER A 179 7.94 -21.68 15.14
CA SER A 179 9.21 -22.10 14.55
C SER A 179 10.24 -21.00 14.76
N ARG A 180 11.14 -21.21 15.73
CA ARG A 180 12.05 -20.18 16.24
C ARG A 180 13.51 -20.62 16.20
N ARG A 181 14.40 -19.68 15.91
CA ARG A 181 15.87 -19.85 16.04
C ARG A 181 16.31 -19.52 17.47
N ASN A 182 17.54 -19.91 17.80
CA ASN A 182 18.19 -19.52 19.07
C ASN A 182 18.06 -18.01 19.33
N PRO A 183 17.89 -17.60 20.61
CA PRO A 183 17.77 -16.19 20.98
C PRO A 183 19.01 -15.39 20.57
N VAL A 184 18.79 -14.09 20.34
CA VAL A 184 19.83 -13.11 20.02
C VAL A 184 20.37 -12.53 21.33
N ASP A 185 21.65 -12.16 21.37
CA ASP A 185 22.24 -11.46 22.52
C ASP A 185 21.39 -10.21 22.86
N PRO A 186 20.98 -10.00 24.13
CA PRO A 186 20.18 -8.85 24.53
C PRO A 186 20.74 -7.48 24.11
N GLN A 187 22.06 -7.33 23.94
CA GLN A 187 22.67 -6.09 23.44
C GLN A 187 22.39 -5.85 21.95
N LEU A 188 22.35 -6.92 21.16
CA LEU A 188 22.02 -6.87 19.73
C LEU A 188 20.50 -6.87 19.48
N ALA A 189 19.72 -7.47 20.38
CA ALA A 189 18.27 -7.53 20.30
C ALA A 189 17.56 -6.16 20.43
N VAL A 190 18.28 -5.11 20.84
CA VAL A 190 17.78 -3.71 20.84
C VAL A 190 17.78 -3.11 19.41
N LEU A 191 18.59 -3.65 18.50
CA LEU A 191 18.74 -3.14 17.13
C LEU A 191 17.72 -3.73 16.14
N ASP A 192 17.07 -4.85 16.49
CA ASP A 192 16.07 -5.52 15.67
C ASP A 192 14.74 -5.61 16.42
N GLU A 193 13.67 -5.10 15.80
CA GLU A 193 12.35 -5.00 16.41
C GLU A 193 11.79 -6.38 16.81
N TRP A 194 11.98 -7.41 15.98
CA TRP A 194 11.51 -8.77 16.27
C TRP A 194 12.30 -9.42 17.41
N ALA A 195 13.63 -9.32 17.41
CA ALA A 195 14.47 -9.77 18.52
C ALA A 195 14.10 -9.06 19.84
N SER A 196 13.74 -7.78 19.78
CA SER A 196 13.30 -7.02 20.97
C SER A 196 12.01 -7.58 21.60
N VAL A 197 11.13 -8.21 20.81
CA VAL A 197 9.86 -8.79 21.29
C VAL A 197 9.87 -10.31 21.46
N PHE A 198 10.87 -11.01 20.92
CA PHE A 198 11.08 -12.46 21.04
C PHE A 198 12.36 -12.80 21.85
N PRO A 199 12.34 -12.65 23.20
CA PRO A 199 13.53 -12.85 24.02
C PRO A 199 14.04 -14.30 24.02
N ASP A 200 13.15 -15.29 23.91
CA ASP A 200 13.49 -16.72 24.02
C ASP A 200 13.86 -17.37 22.67
N GLY A 201 13.69 -16.65 21.55
CA GLY A 201 14.01 -17.15 20.21
C GLY A 201 13.23 -16.43 19.11
N VAL A 202 13.96 -15.86 18.14
CA VAL A 202 13.36 -15.09 17.03
C VAL A 202 12.57 -16.03 16.09
N PRO A 203 11.37 -15.65 15.60
CA PRO A 203 10.63 -16.46 14.63
C PRO A 203 11.39 -16.61 13.32
N VAL A 204 11.19 -17.74 12.65
CA VAL A 204 11.73 -18.07 11.31
C VAL A 204 10.68 -18.81 10.48
N GLY A 205 10.96 -19.01 9.18
CA GLY A 205 10.09 -19.79 8.30
C GLY A 205 8.68 -19.18 8.18
N LEU A 206 7.65 -19.99 8.47
CA LEU A 206 6.25 -19.58 8.35
C LEU A 206 5.85 -18.52 9.39
N GLU A 207 6.21 -18.72 10.67
CA GLU A 207 5.90 -17.79 11.78
C GLU A 207 6.42 -16.37 11.45
N TYR A 208 7.66 -16.26 10.97
CA TYR A 208 8.25 -14.96 10.59
C TYR A 208 7.57 -14.30 9.39
N ARG A 209 7.28 -15.07 8.32
CA ARG A 209 6.62 -14.55 7.12
C ARG A 209 5.25 -13.97 7.44
N ILE A 210 4.48 -14.67 8.29
CA ILE A 210 3.12 -14.26 8.64
C ILE A 210 3.14 -13.12 9.64
N LEU A 211 3.99 -13.14 10.67
CA LEU A 211 4.12 -12.00 11.60
C LEU A 211 4.56 -10.71 10.88
N THR A 212 5.46 -10.83 9.90
CA THR A 212 5.83 -9.71 9.02
C THR A 212 4.63 -9.19 8.23
N ALA A 213 3.81 -10.07 7.63
CA ALA A 213 2.60 -9.69 6.91
C ALA A 213 1.52 -9.08 7.81
N LEU A 214 1.26 -9.67 8.99
CA LEU A 214 0.33 -9.13 9.99
C LEU A 214 0.78 -7.76 10.50
N LYS A 215 2.09 -7.48 10.58
CA LYS A 215 2.59 -6.12 10.89
C LYS A 215 2.15 -5.11 9.81
N ARG A 216 2.21 -5.48 8.52
CA ARG A 216 1.73 -4.62 7.41
C ARG A 216 0.22 -4.42 7.46
N MET A 217 -0.54 -5.50 7.66
CA MET A 217 -2.01 -5.44 7.83
C MET A 217 -2.39 -4.55 9.03
N ALA A 218 -1.70 -4.69 10.16
CA ALA A 218 -1.87 -3.84 11.33
C ALA A 218 -1.57 -2.36 11.02
N ARG A 219 -0.48 -2.05 10.30
CA ARG A 219 -0.17 -0.68 9.85
C ARG A 219 -1.29 -0.10 9.00
N ARG A 220 -1.77 -0.86 8.00
CA ARG A 220 -2.85 -0.43 7.08
C ARG A 220 -4.18 -0.18 7.79
N LEU A 221 -4.48 -0.97 8.83
CA LEU A 221 -5.75 -0.95 9.59
C LEU A 221 -5.68 -0.13 10.91
N GLY A 222 -4.55 0.50 11.24
CA GLY A 222 -4.37 1.20 12.53
C GLY A 222 -4.35 0.29 13.76
N GLY A 223 -4.11 -1.01 13.56
CA GLY A 223 -4.09 -2.04 14.60
C GLY A 223 -2.70 -2.30 15.20
N ALA A 224 -2.57 -3.40 15.93
CA ALA A 224 -1.32 -3.86 16.53
C ALA A 224 -1.18 -5.39 16.51
N VAL A 225 0.04 -5.90 16.61
CA VAL A 225 0.34 -7.33 16.75
C VAL A 225 0.89 -7.58 18.15
N ARG A 226 0.20 -8.39 18.96
CA ARG A 226 0.72 -8.88 20.25
C ARG A 226 1.35 -10.27 20.06
N VAL A 227 2.57 -10.40 20.56
CA VAL A 227 3.40 -11.60 20.47
C VAL A 227 3.05 -12.58 21.59
N ALA A 228 2.86 -13.85 21.22
CA ALA A 228 2.69 -14.99 22.12
C ALA A 228 3.86 -15.09 23.12
N ASP A 229 3.61 -15.69 24.28
CA ASP A 229 4.60 -16.03 25.31
C ASP A 229 5.22 -14.79 26.00
N SER A 230 5.81 -13.84 25.26
CA SER A 230 6.38 -12.60 25.80
C SER A 230 5.35 -11.54 26.15
N GLY A 231 4.16 -11.60 25.54
CA GLY A 231 3.06 -10.65 25.73
C GLY A 231 3.36 -9.22 25.26
N LYS A 232 4.49 -8.99 24.58
CA LYS A 232 4.88 -7.68 24.03
C LYS A 232 4.05 -7.36 22.79
N MET A 233 3.91 -6.08 22.45
CA MET A 233 3.08 -5.60 21.35
C MET A 233 3.90 -4.71 20.40
N ILE A 234 3.83 -5.02 19.11
CA ILE A 234 4.25 -4.14 18.03
C ILE A 234 3.02 -3.38 17.56
N ALA A 235 3.01 -2.05 17.70
CA ALA A 235 1.98 -1.16 17.18
C ALA A 235 2.62 -0.28 16.08
N PRO A 236 2.47 -0.63 14.80
CA PRO A 236 3.01 0.16 13.70
C PRO A 236 2.34 1.54 13.64
N ASP A 237 3.12 2.56 13.31
CA ASP A 237 2.63 3.93 13.11
C ASP A 237 1.91 3.98 11.73
N PRO A 238 0.58 4.19 11.65
CA PRO A 238 -0.15 4.15 10.37
C PRO A 238 0.36 5.23 9.41
N ASP A 239 0.71 6.40 9.96
CA ASP A 239 1.28 7.55 9.25
C ASP A 239 2.77 7.32 8.86
N SER A 240 3.32 6.12 9.02
CA SER A 240 4.69 5.80 8.55
C SER A 240 4.74 5.29 7.11
N ALA A 241 3.60 4.88 6.53
CA ALA A 241 3.53 4.52 5.12
C ALA A 241 3.36 5.80 4.28
N VAL A 242 4.41 6.17 3.53
CA VAL A 242 4.48 7.45 2.80
C VAL A 242 4.86 7.24 1.33
N SER A 243 5.61 6.19 1.01
CA SER A 243 5.99 5.90 -0.38
C SER A 243 4.89 5.12 -1.10
N LEU A 244 4.64 5.47 -2.36
CA LEU A 244 3.67 4.82 -3.24
C LEU A 244 4.37 4.29 -4.50
N THR A 245 3.74 3.34 -5.18
CA THR A 245 4.24 2.78 -6.44
C THR A 245 3.11 2.67 -7.44
N VAL A 246 3.26 3.27 -8.62
CA VAL A 246 2.28 3.15 -9.71
C VAL A 246 2.77 2.13 -10.71
N TYR A 247 1.97 1.09 -10.95
CA TYR A 247 2.23 0.09 -11.98
C TYR A 247 1.28 0.28 -13.16
N THR A 248 1.81 0.24 -14.38
CA THR A 248 1.06 0.56 -15.59
C THR A 248 1.63 -0.16 -16.81
N PRO A 249 0.85 -0.43 -17.87
CA PRO A 249 1.37 -0.91 -19.15
C PRO A 249 1.97 0.21 -20.02
N ARG A 250 2.03 1.47 -19.56
CA ARG A 250 2.50 2.61 -20.36
C ARG A 250 3.80 3.24 -19.83
N TRP A 251 4.78 3.34 -20.72
CA TRP A 251 5.94 4.21 -20.56
C TRP A 251 5.59 5.66 -20.90
N LEU A 252 6.13 6.59 -20.12
CA LEU A 252 6.24 8.01 -20.45
C LEU A 252 7.72 8.36 -20.57
N ASP A 253 8.08 9.15 -21.57
CA ASP A 253 9.45 9.64 -21.68
C ASP A 253 9.75 10.72 -20.63
N PRO A 254 11.03 10.92 -20.24
CA PRO A 254 11.39 11.80 -19.12
C PRO A 254 10.90 13.25 -19.30
N GLU A 255 10.90 13.74 -20.54
CA GLU A 255 10.44 15.09 -20.86
C GLU A 255 8.92 15.24 -20.71
N ASP A 256 8.14 14.22 -21.07
CA ASP A 256 6.68 14.22 -20.92
C ASP A 256 6.27 14.15 -19.45
N LEU A 257 6.89 13.27 -18.65
CA LEU A 257 6.62 13.20 -17.21
C LEU A 257 7.04 14.49 -16.48
N LEU A 258 8.18 15.08 -16.88
CA LEU A 258 8.60 16.40 -16.42
C LEU A 258 7.54 17.48 -16.75
N ASN A 259 7.04 17.50 -17.98
CA ASN A 259 6.07 18.52 -18.42
C ASN A 259 4.68 18.32 -17.82
N LEU A 260 4.29 17.08 -17.54
CA LEU A 260 3.05 16.71 -16.84
C LEU A 260 3.05 17.17 -15.37
N LEU A 261 4.17 17.01 -14.66
CA LEU A 261 4.25 17.29 -13.21
C LEU A 261 4.71 18.71 -12.87
N LYS A 262 5.50 19.39 -13.72
CA LYS A 262 5.96 20.79 -13.51
C LYS A 262 4.88 21.80 -13.08
N PRO A 263 3.63 21.76 -13.58
CA PRO A 263 2.59 22.70 -13.15
C PRO A 263 2.26 22.63 -11.65
N HIS A 264 2.45 21.47 -11.04
CA HIS A 264 2.26 21.24 -9.60
C HIS A 264 3.58 21.29 -8.82
N PHE A 265 4.67 20.78 -9.43
CA PHE A 265 6.00 20.66 -8.83
C PHE A 265 7.04 21.43 -9.65
N PRO A 266 7.09 22.78 -9.53
CA PRO A 266 7.91 23.64 -10.40
C PRO A 266 9.43 23.51 -10.17
N GLN A 267 9.86 22.77 -9.14
CA GLN A 267 11.27 22.45 -8.85
C GLN A 267 11.69 21.06 -9.35
N LEU A 268 10.78 20.30 -9.99
CA LEU A 268 11.03 18.97 -10.50
C LEU A 268 12.13 18.98 -11.57
N THR A 269 13.20 18.22 -11.29
CA THR A 269 14.43 18.19 -12.07
C THR A 269 14.83 16.74 -12.35
N ASP A 270 15.45 16.48 -13.50
CA ASP A 270 16.03 15.16 -13.80
C ASP A 270 17.24 14.89 -12.88
N SER A 271 17.27 13.74 -12.22
CA SER A 271 18.37 13.33 -11.33
C SER A 271 19.76 13.43 -11.97
N ARG A 272 19.87 13.24 -13.29
CA ARG A 272 21.12 13.33 -14.07
C ARG A 272 21.65 14.76 -14.17
N GLN A 273 20.80 15.76 -13.92
CA GLN A 273 21.16 17.19 -13.90
C GLN A 273 21.59 17.64 -12.48
N ILE A 274 21.32 16.84 -11.44
CA ILE A 274 21.72 17.14 -10.07
C ILE A 274 23.22 16.85 -9.91
N ALA A 275 24.02 17.92 -9.90
CA ALA A 275 25.46 17.84 -9.82
C ALA A 275 25.92 17.33 -8.43
N THR A 276 26.09 16.01 -8.28
CA THR A 276 26.64 15.41 -7.06
C THR A 276 28.04 15.98 -6.73
N PRO A 277 28.50 15.96 -5.47
CA PRO A 277 29.85 16.42 -5.11
C PRO A 277 30.96 15.70 -5.90
N ALA A 278 30.77 14.41 -6.22
CA ALA A 278 31.67 13.66 -7.09
C ALA A 278 31.66 14.22 -8.52
N SER A 279 30.47 14.42 -9.11
CA SER A 279 30.30 15.04 -10.44
C SER A 279 30.95 16.42 -10.52
N GLN A 280 30.76 17.26 -9.50
CA GLN A 280 31.38 18.59 -9.41
C GLN A 280 32.91 18.50 -9.39
N SER A 281 33.48 17.58 -8.60
CA SER A 281 34.93 17.38 -8.54
C SER A 281 35.52 16.91 -9.88
N ALA A 282 34.81 16.02 -10.59
CA ALA A 282 35.20 15.55 -11.92
C ALA A 282 35.13 16.66 -12.96
N GLN A 283 34.06 17.47 -12.95
CA GLN A 283 33.89 18.63 -13.83
C GLN A 283 34.97 19.69 -13.60
N GLN A 284 35.33 19.98 -12.34
CA GLN A 284 36.43 20.88 -12.00
C GLN A 284 37.78 20.35 -12.50
N VAL A 285 38.05 19.05 -12.40
CA VAL A 285 39.26 18.42 -12.96
C VAL A 285 39.28 18.52 -14.48
N VAL A 286 38.16 18.29 -15.17
CA VAL A 286 38.05 18.43 -16.63
C VAL A 286 38.28 19.89 -17.06
N GLN A 287 37.64 20.87 -16.40
CA GLN A 287 37.84 22.29 -16.68
C GLN A 287 39.28 22.75 -16.41
N LYS A 288 39.90 22.28 -15.32
CA LYS A 288 41.30 22.58 -15.00
C LYS A 288 42.26 21.99 -16.04
N ASN A 289 42.01 20.77 -16.50
CA ASN A 289 42.79 20.14 -17.58
C ASN A 289 42.58 20.85 -18.93
N ALA A 290 41.37 21.35 -19.21
CA ALA A 290 41.10 22.15 -20.41
C ALA A 290 41.79 23.52 -20.37
N ALA A 291 41.83 24.19 -19.21
CA ALA A 291 42.59 25.44 -19.03
C ALA A 291 44.10 25.22 -19.22
N ILE A 292 44.65 24.15 -18.64
CA ILE A 292 46.06 23.75 -18.83
C ILE A 292 46.38 23.43 -20.30
N ALA A 293 45.41 22.92 -21.07
CA ALA A 293 45.55 22.70 -22.52
C ALA A 293 45.38 23.98 -23.36
N ALA A 294 44.82 25.05 -22.80
CA ALA A 294 44.60 26.33 -23.47
C ALA A 294 45.75 27.34 -23.27
N GLU A 295 46.66 27.11 -22.31
CA GLU A 295 47.89 27.89 -22.14
C GLU A 295 49.07 27.25 -22.90
N PRO A 296 49.53 27.81 -24.04
CA PRO A 296 50.57 27.20 -24.87
C PRO A 296 51.99 27.43 -24.30
N GLY A 297 52.32 26.75 -23.20
CA GLY A 297 53.66 26.71 -22.62
C GLY A 297 54.65 25.89 -23.46
N THR A 298 55.83 26.46 -23.75
CA THR A 298 56.84 25.91 -24.68
C THR A 298 57.67 24.73 -24.14
N ILE A 299 57.10 23.84 -23.31
CA ILE A 299 57.83 22.70 -22.72
C ILE A 299 57.05 21.39 -22.80
N ARG A 300 57.74 20.33 -23.26
CA ARG A 300 57.38 18.89 -23.21
C ARG A 300 56.45 18.36 -24.33
N THR A 301 57.03 18.21 -25.52
CA THR A 301 56.65 17.13 -26.48
C THR A 301 56.57 15.75 -25.82
N ASP A 302 57.41 15.51 -24.81
CA ASP A 302 57.40 14.31 -23.95
C ASP A 302 56.15 14.17 -23.06
N ILE A 303 55.38 15.25 -22.80
CA ILE A 303 54.04 15.14 -22.20
C ILE A 303 53.00 14.81 -23.26
N ALA A 304 53.05 15.44 -24.44
CA ALA A 304 52.10 15.14 -25.52
C ALA A 304 52.14 13.65 -25.92
N THR A 305 53.34 13.06 -26.03
CA THR A 305 53.49 11.62 -26.30
C THR A 305 53.00 10.74 -25.14
N LYS A 306 53.21 11.13 -23.88
CA LYS A 306 52.70 10.39 -22.71
C LYS A 306 51.18 10.47 -22.58
N ILE A 307 50.56 11.62 -22.86
CA ILE A 307 49.11 11.79 -22.92
C ILE A 307 48.52 11.00 -24.09
N ALA A 308 49.15 11.01 -25.27
CA ALA A 308 48.73 10.20 -26.41
C ALA A 308 48.78 8.70 -26.09
N LYS A 309 49.88 8.21 -25.52
CA LYS A 309 50.03 6.80 -25.13
C LYS A 309 49.09 6.40 -23.97
N ALA A 310 48.81 7.31 -23.04
CA ALA A 310 47.82 7.10 -21.99
C ALA A 310 46.39 7.04 -22.57
N ARG A 311 46.05 7.88 -23.55
CA ARG A 311 44.79 7.76 -24.31
C ARG A 311 44.70 6.45 -25.08
N GLU A 312 45.76 6.05 -25.78
CA GLU A 312 45.77 4.80 -26.55
C GLU A 312 45.61 3.56 -25.64
N LEU A 313 46.19 3.58 -24.44
CA LEU A 313 46.00 2.55 -23.41
C LEU A 313 44.58 2.60 -22.80
N ALA A 314 44.05 3.78 -22.50
CA ALA A 314 42.68 3.93 -22.01
C ALA A 314 41.62 3.54 -23.05
N GLU A 315 41.89 3.79 -24.34
CA GLU A 315 41.01 3.43 -25.45
C GLU A 315 41.09 1.93 -25.77
N ARG A 316 42.26 1.28 -25.61
CA ARG A 316 42.33 -0.19 -25.57
C ARG A 316 41.56 -0.74 -24.38
N ALA A 317 41.78 -0.23 -23.18
CA ALA A 317 41.05 -0.68 -21.99
C ALA A 317 39.53 -0.52 -22.13
N ALA A 318 39.04 0.58 -22.71
CA ALA A 318 37.61 0.78 -22.98
C ALA A 318 37.04 -0.20 -24.03
N LYS A 319 37.87 -0.62 -25.00
CA LYS A 319 37.51 -1.63 -26.01
C LYS A 319 37.62 -3.07 -25.47
N GLU A 320 38.54 -3.33 -24.55
CA GLU A 320 38.74 -4.63 -23.89
C GLU A 320 37.71 -4.89 -22.77
N VAL A 321 37.33 -3.85 -22.02
CA VAL A 321 36.21 -3.88 -21.06
C VAL A 321 34.85 -3.98 -21.78
N GLY A 322 34.82 -3.72 -23.10
CA GLY A 322 33.60 -3.82 -23.89
C GLY A 322 32.56 -2.80 -23.44
N ALA A 323 32.94 -1.51 -23.41
CA ALA A 323 32.08 -0.41 -23.01
C ALA A 323 30.94 -0.15 -24.02
N THR A 324 29.99 -1.10 -24.11
CA THR A 324 28.60 -0.78 -24.46
C THR A 324 28.14 0.35 -23.55
N PRO A 325 27.46 1.39 -24.05
CA PRO A 325 26.82 2.35 -23.17
C PRO A 325 25.89 1.56 -22.23
N GLU A 326 26.02 1.80 -20.93
CA GLU A 326 25.15 1.18 -19.94
C GLU A 326 23.72 1.66 -20.21
N VAL A 327 22.90 0.80 -20.84
CA VAL A 327 21.53 1.11 -21.18
C VAL A 327 20.72 1.03 -19.90
N VAL A 328 20.80 2.10 -19.10
CA VAL A 328 19.94 2.31 -17.94
C VAL A 328 18.50 2.24 -18.44
N ALA A 329 17.81 1.15 -18.13
CA ALA A 329 16.46 0.88 -18.62
C ALA A 329 15.40 1.79 -17.98
N GLY A 330 15.81 2.61 -17.01
CA GLY A 330 14.97 3.55 -16.28
C GLY A 330 15.52 4.98 -16.28
N TYR A 331 14.76 5.88 -15.67
CA TYR A 331 15.18 7.24 -15.35
C TYR A 331 14.64 7.65 -13.98
N ALA A 332 15.21 8.71 -13.39
CA ALA A 332 14.70 9.24 -12.12
C ALA A 332 14.57 10.76 -12.15
N LEU A 333 13.44 11.26 -11.64
CA LEU A 333 13.18 12.68 -11.42
C LEU A 333 13.17 12.97 -9.91
N VAL A 334 13.54 14.17 -9.49
CA VAL A 334 13.55 14.60 -8.08
C VAL A 334 12.88 15.96 -7.93
N THR A 335 12.04 16.13 -6.91
CA THR A 335 11.50 17.43 -6.48
C THR A 335 11.50 17.50 -4.96
N PRO A 336 11.79 18.66 -4.34
CA PRO A 336 11.40 18.89 -2.96
C PRO A 336 9.87 18.82 -2.80
N ILE A 337 9.42 18.30 -1.66
CA ILE A 337 8.01 18.17 -1.25
C ILE A 337 7.85 18.54 0.24
N ALA A 338 6.61 18.75 0.68
CA ALA A 338 6.28 19.24 2.02
C ALA A 338 7.09 20.51 2.38
N ASN A 339 7.92 20.47 3.43
CA ASN A 339 8.72 21.62 3.87
C ASN A 339 10.23 21.36 3.92
N ARG A 340 10.66 20.09 3.94
CA ARG A 340 12.06 19.69 4.11
C ARG A 340 12.44 18.43 3.36
N SER A 341 11.45 17.62 2.95
CA SER A 341 11.66 16.30 2.37
C SER A 341 11.82 16.39 0.85
N ASP A 342 12.45 15.38 0.24
CA ASP A 342 12.47 15.23 -1.21
C ASP A 342 11.59 14.04 -1.64
N LEU A 343 11.11 14.08 -2.87
CA LEU A 343 10.50 12.98 -3.59
C LEU A 343 11.40 12.60 -4.75
N MET A 344 11.78 11.33 -4.83
CA MET A 344 12.40 10.76 -6.01
C MET A 344 11.42 9.82 -6.71
N ILE A 345 11.20 10.07 -8.00
CA ILE A 345 10.34 9.27 -8.88
C ILE A 345 11.29 8.40 -9.71
N GLU A 346 11.45 7.14 -9.33
CA GLU A 346 12.23 6.14 -10.07
C GLU A 346 11.29 5.43 -11.08
N VAL A 347 11.62 5.43 -12.37
CA VAL A 347 10.77 4.84 -13.43
C VAL A 347 11.55 3.76 -14.17
N GLU A 348 11.10 2.50 -14.13
CA GLU A 348 11.77 1.38 -14.81
C GLU A 348 10.79 0.26 -15.28
N PRO A 349 11.14 -0.52 -16.32
CA PRO A 349 10.38 -1.69 -16.73
C PRO A 349 10.67 -2.90 -15.82
N VAL A 350 9.64 -3.47 -15.21
CA VAL A 350 9.78 -4.61 -14.28
C VAL A 350 9.39 -5.95 -14.92
N PRO A 351 10.12 -7.06 -14.63
CA PRO A 351 9.96 -8.32 -15.34
C PRO A 351 8.76 -9.16 -14.89
N ARG A 352 8.09 -8.83 -13.77
CA ARG A 352 6.93 -9.52 -13.23
C ARG A 352 6.04 -8.55 -12.43
N PRO A 353 4.70 -8.72 -12.42
CA PRO A 353 3.82 -7.90 -11.60
C PRO A 353 3.95 -8.23 -10.11
N PRO A 354 3.66 -7.26 -9.22
CA PRO A 354 3.33 -7.53 -7.82
C PRO A 354 2.15 -8.50 -7.69
N GLN A 355 2.16 -9.31 -6.63
CA GLN A 355 1.16 -10.36 -6.42
C GLN A 355 -0.28 -9.83 -6.33
N VAL A 356 -0.49 -8.64 -5.78
CA VAL A 356 -1.83 -8.01 -5.73
C VAL A 356 -2.40 -7.68 -7.11
N LEU A 357 -1.56 -7.54 -8.14
CA LEU A 357 -1.98 -7.29 -9.54
C LEU A 357 -2.06 -8.56 -10.40
N ARG A 358 -1.86 -9.76 -9.83
CA ARG A 358 -1.80 -11.03 -10.60
C ARG A 358 -3.04 -11.37 -11.43
N TRP A 359 -4.17 -10.71 -11.15
CA TRP A 359 -5.44 -10.87 -11.88
C TRP A 359 -5.72 -9.73 -12.88
N GLU A 360 -4.88 -8.69 -12.90
CA GLU A 360 -5.02 -7.56 -13.82
C GLU A 360 -4.56 -7.95 -15.23
N SER A 361 -5.51 -8.01 -16.17
CA SER A 361 -5.29 -8.52 -17.53
C SER A 361 -4.10 -7.88 -18.28
N TRP A 362 -3.84 -6.59 -18.04
CA TRP A 362 -2.74 -5.85 -18.67
C TRP A 362 -1.35 -6.25 -18.17
N THR A 363 -1.23 -6.92 -17.02
CA THR A 363 0.06 -7.41 -16.49
C THR A 363 0.66 -8.56 -17.29
N THR A 364 -0.08 -9.08 -18.28
CA THR A 364 0.45 -10.01 -19.29
C THR A 364 1.46 -9.35 -20.25
N GLY A 365 1.48 -8.01 -20.32
CA GLY A 365 2.36 -7.24 -21.20
C GLY A 365 3.67 -6.79 -20.54
N VAL A 366 4.28 -5.75 -21.11
CA VAL A 366 5.35 -5.00 -20.43
C VAL A 366 4.74 -4.19 -19.30
N ILE A 367 5.34 -4.25 -18.12
CA ILE A 367 4.91 -3.51 -16.93
C ILE A 367 5.98 -2.46 -16.63
N ILE A 368 5.56 -1.20 -16.46
CA ILE A 368 6.41 -0.11 -15.99
C ILE A 368 6.04 0.19 -14.53
N GLU A 369 7.07 0.29 -13.69
CA GLU A 369 6.99 0.76 -12.32
C GLU A 369 7.37 2.23 -12.25
N TYR A 370 6.57 3.04 -11.57
CA TYR A 370 6.88 4.42 -11.17
C TYR A 370 6.89 4.45 -9.64
N HIS A 371 8.06 4.28 -9.05
CA HIS A 371 8.29 4.21 -7.61
C HIS A 371 8.46 5.63 -7.04
N LEU A 372 7.50 6.05 -6.22
CA LEU A 372 7.38 7.39 -5.64
C LEU A 372 7.95 7.36 -4.22
N LYS A 373 9.27 7.50 -4.16
CA LYS A 373 10.13 7.26 -3.00
C LYS A 373 10.23 8.51 -2.14
N TRP A 374 9.70 8.45 -0.91
CA TRP A 374 9.88 9.52 0.06
C TRP A 374 11.31 9.56 0.61
N LEU A 375 11.96 10.71 0.53
CA LEU A 375 13.29 10.97 1.07
C LEU A 375 13.20 11.95 2.26
N PRO A 376 13.21 11.46 3.51
CA PRO A 376 13.07 12.29 4.70
C PRO A 376 14.28 13.21 4.92
N ALA A 377 14.01 14.40 5.48
CA ALA A 377 15.02 15.40 5.77
C ALA A 377 15.97 15.00 6.94
N GLY A 378 17.22 14.66 6.62
CA GLY A 378 18.27 14.39 7.60
C GLY A 378 18.32 12.92 8.05
N MET A 379 18.99 12.64 9.18
CA MET A 379 18.99 11.28 9.75
C MET A 379 17.60 10.96 10.31
N LEU A 380 17.07 9.79 9.94
CA LEU A 380 15.90 9.20 10.60
C LEU A 380 16.23 8.93 12.08
N GLU A 381 15.51 9.58 12.99
CA GLU A 381 15.64 9.36 14.43
C GLU A 381 15.14 7.95 14.82
N THR A 382 16.04 7.13 15.35
CA THR A 382 15.75 5.79 15.87
C THR A 382 15.14 5.82 17.28
N PRO A 383 14.54 4.72 17.74
CA PRO A 383 13.13 4.38 17.57
C PRO A 383 12.20 5.06 18.60
N THR A 384 12.65 6.06 19.36
CA THR A 384 11.96 6.58 20.56
C THR A 384 10.83 7.59 20.27
N GLY A 385 9.85 7.19 19.46
CA GLY A 385 8.59 7.89 19.26
C GLY A 385 8.66 9.08 18.29
N VAL A 386 7.87 9.01 17.21
CA VAL A 386 7.85 10.05 16.16
C VAL A 386 7.40 11.39 16.74
N SER A 387 8.20 12.44 16.53
CA SER A 387 7.88 13.79 17.00
C SER A 387 6.65 14.37 16.29
N ARG A 388 5.95 15.33 16.91
CA ARG A 388 4.79 16.00 16.28
C ARG A 388 5.16 16.71 14.96
N ALA A 389 6.41 17.21 14.86
CA ALA A 389 6.92 17.79 13.63
C ALA A 389 7.12 16.73 12.53
N ALA A 390 7.72 15.59 12.87
CA ALA A 390 7.92 14.49 11.92
C ALA A 390 6.61 13.88 11.43
N ARG A 391 5.59 13.71 12.28
CA ARG A 391 4.24 13.31 11.83
C ARG A 391 3.63 14.32 10.85
N LEU A 392 3.73 15.62 11.14
CA LEU A 392 3.20 16.66 10.26
C LEU A 392 3.92 16.73 8.90
N GLU A 393 5.24 16.50 8.89
CA GLU A 393 6.03 16.41 7.65
C GLU A 393 5.63 15.20 6.80
N ARG A 394 5.39 14.03 7.41
CA ARG A 394 4.87 12.86 6.70
C ARG A 394 3.46 13.07 6.16
N MET A 395 2.53 13.62 6.94
CA MET A 395 1.17 13.91 6.47
C MET A 395 1.16 14.84 5.24
N ARG A 396 2.10 15.78 5.16
CA ARG A 396 2.30 16.63 3.97
C ARG A 396 2.93 15.85 2.82
N SER A 397 3.98 15.08 3.11
CA SER A 397 4.70 14.28 2.11
C SER A 397 3.80 13.23 1.45
N SER A 398 2.94 12.56 2.24
CA SER A 398 1.94 11.60 1.75
C SER A 398 0.97 12.29 0.78
N ARG A 399 0.42 13.45 1.15
CA ARG A 399 -0.47 14.23 0.26
C ARG A 399 0.19 14.63 -1.05
N ASP A 400 1.45 15.07 -1.01
CA ASP A 400 2.18 15.47 -2.21
C ASP A 400 2.48 14.25 -3.11
N ILE A 401 2.84 13.11 -2.52
CA ILE A 401 3.10 11.84 -3.22
C ILE A 401 1.81 11.22 -3.78
N GLU A 402 0.71 11.24 -3.03
CA GLU A 402 -0.64 10.88 -3.47
C GLU A 402 -1.05 11.72 -4.68
N LYS A 403 -0.77 13.04 -4.68
CA LYS A 403 -1.07 13.90 -5.83
C LYS A 403 -0.20 13.61 -7.05
N VAL A 404 1.09 13.27 -6.87
CA VAL A 404 1.93 12.78 -7.98
C VAL A 404 1.40 11.46 -8.54
N ALA A 405 1.02 10.52 -7.68
CA ALA A 405 0.45 9.23 -8.08
C ALA A 405 -0.87 9.41 -8.86
N GLU A 406 -1.74 10.29 -8.39
CA GLU A 406 -3.02 10.63 -9.02
C GLU A 406 -2.82 11.21 -10.43
N ILE A 407 -1.92 12.18 -10.60
CA ILE A 407 -1.59 12.79 -11.89
C ILE A 407 -1.00 11.73 -12.86
N ILE A 408 -0.09 10.88 -12.38
CA ILE A 408 0.49 9.80 -13.20
C ILE A 408 -0.61 8.82 -13.63
N VAL A 409 -1.38 8.26 -12.70
CA VAL A 409 -2.47 7.31 -12.99
C VAL A 409 -3.50 7.90 -13.97
N THR A 410 -3.81 9.19 -13.85
CA THR A 410 -4.75 9.87 -14.75
C THR A 410 -4.23 9.93 -16.19
N ALA A 411 -2.91 10.09 -16.38
CA ALA A 411 -2.30 10.12 -17.71
C ALA A 411 -2.07 8.71 -18.30
N VAL A 412 -1.57 7.77 -17.51
CA VAL A 412 -1.17 6.43 -18.00
C VAL A 412 -2.20 5.33 -17.83
N GLY A 413 -3.12 5.46 -16.88
CA GLY A 413 -3.88 4.33 -16.33
C GLY A 413 -2.98 3.35 -15.56
N GLY A 414 -3.57 2.36 -14.89
CA GLY A 414 -2.83 1.36 -14.09
C GLY A 414 -3.37 1.24 -12.67
N SER A 415 -2.50 0.88 -11.73
CA SER A 415 -2.88 0.65 -10.32
C SER A 415 -1.82 1.17 -9.36
N VAL A 416 -2.24 1.70 -8.21
CA VAL A 416 -1.35 2.23 -7.17
C VAL A 416 -1.24 1.25 -6.02
N ILE A 417 -0.03 1.05 -5.54
CA ILE A 417 0.32 0.17 -4.43
C ILE A 417 1.07 0.98 -3.37
N ASP A 418 0.79 0.74 -2.09
CA ASP A 418 1.56 1.32 -0.98
C ASP A 418 2.84 0.50 -0.68
N GLU A 419 3.76 1.08 0.09
CA GLU A 419 4.99 0.41 0.55
C GLU A 419 4.76 -0.86 1.41
N ASP A 420 3.53 -1.17 1.82
CA ASP A 420 3.16 -2.45 2.44
C ASP A 420 2.80 -3.53 1.40
N GLY A 421 2.48 -3.16 0.15
CA GLY A 421 2.11 -4.05 -0.94
C GLY A 421 0.60 -4.11 -1.21
N PHE A 422 -0.20 -3.18 -0.67
CA PHE A 422 -1.64 -3.16 -0.82
C PHE A 422 -2.12 -2.13 -1.85
N LEU A 423 -3.23 -2.43 -2.52
CA LEU A 423 -3.87 -1.50 -3.46
C LEU A 423 -4.36 -0.22 -2.76
N VAL A 424 -4.10 0.92 -3.40
CA VAL A 424 -4.57 2.24 -3.00
C VAL A 424 -5.54 2.77 -4.06
N GLY A 425 -6.79 2.98 -3.66
CA GLY A 425 -7.73 3.76 -4.46
C GLY A 425 -7.50 5.24 -4.19
N LEU A 426 -6.94 5.95 -5.17
CA LEU A 426 -6.95 7.41 -5.20
C LEU A 426 -8.33 7.86 -5.69
N VAL A 427 -8.88 8.93 -5.09
CA VAL A 427 -10.25 9.42 -5.36
C VAL A 427 -10.19 10.91 -5.61
N ASP A 428 -10.76 11.36 -6.71
CA ASP A 428 -11.04 12.77 -6.94
C ASP A 428 -12.17 13.25 -6.01
N ASP A 429 -11.83 14.10 -5.04
CA ASP A 429 -12.81 14.80 -4.18
C ASP A 429 -13.72 15.76 -4.98
N THR A 430 -13.44 16.02 -6.26
CA THR A 430 -14.22 16.92 -7.13
C THR A 430 -15.55 16.32 -7.62
N ALA A 431 -16.08 15.30 -6.95
CA ALA A 431 -17.31 14.60 -7.31
C ALA A 431 -18.45 14.79 -6.28
N ILE A 432 -18.39 15.86 -5.47
CA ILE A 432 -19.44 16.27 -4.52
C ILE A 432 -19.70 17.78 -4.66
N GLU A 433 -20.49 18.13 -5.68
CA GLU A 433 -21.34 19.35 -5.75
C GLU A 433 -22.74 18.93 -6.21
#